data_AF-A0A495SIT3-F1
#
_entry.id   AF-A0A495SIT3-F1
#
_cell.length_a   1.000
_cell.length_b   1.000
_cell.length_c   1.000
_cell.angle_alpha   90.00
_cell.angle_beta   90.00
_cell.angle_gamma   90.00
#
_symmetry.space_group_name_H-M   'P 1'
#
loop_
_entity.id
_entity.type
_entity.pdbx_description
1 polymer ?
#
loop_
_entity_poly.entity_id
_entity_poly.type
_entity_poly.pdbx_seq_one_letter_code
_entity_poly.pdbx_strand_id
1 'polypeptide(L)' 'MSDNILNFLVPVVLIVWGIFLKISKNENYLSLKRYWLFFLLGGIFLFFARLYTALHH' A
#
# COMPACT_ATOMS: atom_id res chain seq x y z
N MET A 1 8.46 -18.09 11.03
CA MET A 1 8.61 -18.16 9.54
C MET A 1 7.41 -17.53 8.83
N SER A 2 6.21 -17.63 9.39
CA SER A 2 4.97 -16.96 8.96
C SER A 2 4.95 -15.43 9.17
N ASP A 3 5.73 -14.89 10.12
CA ASP A 3 5.69 -13.48 10.49
C ASP A 3 6.28 -12.52 9.43
N ASN A 4 7.17 -13.02 8.56
CA ASN A 4 7.83 -12.18 7.55
C ASN A 4 6.97 -11.98 6.29
N ILE A 5 6.15 -12.96 5.92
CA ILE A 5 5.34 -12.88 4.69
C ILE A 5 4.25 -11.82 4.83
N LEU A 6 3.56 -11.78 5.97
CA LEU A 6 2.54 -10.76 6.26
C LEU A 6 3.12 -9.35 6.23
N ASN A 7 4.36 -9.19 6.68
CA ASN A 7 5.05 -7.90 6.73
C ASN A 7 5.36 -7.33 5.34
N PHE A 8 5.57 -8.17 4.33
CA PHE A 8 5.69 -7.77 2.93
C PHE A 8 4.35 -7.69 2.22
N LEU A 9 3.36 -8.48 2.62
CA LEU A 9 2.03 -8.48 2.00
C LEU A 9 1.27 -7.18 2.27
N VAL A 10 1.32 -6.65 3.50
CA VAL A 10 0.62 -5.43 3.90
C VAL A 10 0.92 -4.23 2.99
N PRO A 11 2.18 -3.84 2.74
CA PRO A 11 2.47 -2.72 1.85
C PRO A 11 2.04 -2.99 0.40
N VAL A 12 2.16 -4.23 -0.09
CA VAL A 12 1.73 -4.61 -1.44
C VAL A 12 0.21 -4.47 -1.58
N VAL A 13 -0.56 -4.97 -0.62
CA VAL A 13 -2.03 -4.83 -0.59
C VAL A 13 -2.43 -3.36 -0.57
N LEU A 14 -1.75 -2.53 0.23
CA LEU A 14 -1.96 -1.09 0.28
C LEU A 14 -1.75 -0.39 -1.07
N ILE A 15 -0.67 -0.74 -1.79
CA ILE A 15 -0.38 -0.20 -3.11
C ILE A 15 -1.45 -0.63 -4.12
N VAL A 16 -1.76 -1.93 -4.17
CA VAL A 16 -2.79 -2.49 -5.07
C VAL A 16 -4.14 -1.84 -4.82
N TRP A 17 -4.49 -1.62 -3.54
CA TRP A 17 -5.77 -1.01 -3.17
C TRP A 17 -5.82 0.48 -3.52
N GLY A 18 -4.71 1.21 -3.35
CA GLY A 18 -4.58 2.59 -3.81
C GLY A 18 -4.74 2.73 -5.34
N ILE A 19 -4.17 1.80 -6.11
CA ILE A 19 -4.33 1.74 -7.57
C ILE A 19 -5.79 1.41 -7.94
N PHE A 20 -6.38 0.43 -7.26
CA PHE A 20 -7.77 0.02 -7.49
C PHE A 20 -8.75 1.17 -7.21
N LEU A 21 -8.54 1.92 -6.12
CA LEU A 21 -9.33 3.12 -5.80
C LEU A 21 -9.24 4.19 -6.90
N LYS A 22 -8.05 4.39 -7.48
CA LYS A 22 -7.86 5.33 -8.61
C LYS A 22 -8.66 4.90 -9.84
N ILE A 23 -8.67 3.61 -10.16
CA ILE A 23 -9.30 3.06 -11.38
C ILE A 23 -10.83 2.91 -11.20
N SER A 24 -11.29 2.63 -9.99
CA SER A 24 -12.71 2.39 -9.68
C SER A 24 -13.59 3.55 -10.16
N LYS A 25 -14.59 3.30 -11.01
CA LYS A 25 -15.52 4.33 -11.51
C LYS A 25 -16.69 4.60 -10.57
N ASN A 26 -16.72 3.95 -9.41
CA ASN A 26 -17.83 4.04 -8.49
C ASN A 26 -17.81 5.38 -7.72
N GLU A 27 -18.91 6.12 -7.85
CA GLU A 27 -19.10 7.48 -7.32
C GLU A 27 -19.06 7.53 -5.79
N ASN A 28 -19.36 6.42 -5.11
CA ASN A 28 -19.24 6.32 -3.66
C ASN A 28 -17.79 6.44 -3.17
N TYR A 29 -16.79 6.17 -4.02
CA TYR A 29 -15.38 6.30 -3.67
C TYR A 29 -14.75 7.61 -4.15
N LEU A 30 -15.54 8.60 -4.59
CA LEU A 30 -15.01 9.84 -5.16
C LEU A 30 -14.23 10.67 -4.12
N SER A 31 -14.67 10.66 -2.87
CA SER A 31 -13.96 11.22 -1.72
C SER A 31 -12.71 10.41 -1.34
N LEU A 32 -12.79 9.07 -1.32
CA LEU A 32 -11.61 8.22 -1.09
C LEU A 32 -10.58 8.32 -2.22
N LYS A 33 -11.02 8.52 -3.46
CA LYS A 33 -10.16 8.75 -4.61
C LYS A 33 -9.25 9.92 -4.35
N ARG A 34 -9.71 11.04 -3.78
CA ARG A 34 -8.82 12.18 -3.49
C ARG A 34 -7.57 11.76 -2.68
N TYR A 35 -7.69 10.73 -1.84
CA TYR A 35 -6.60 10.20 -1.02
C TYR A 35 -5.86 8.99 -1.65
N TRP A 36 -6.14 8.63 -2.92
CA TRP A 36 -5.50 7.50 -3.61
C TRP A 36 -3.97 7.61 -3.61
N LEU A 37 -3.46 8.84 -3.78
CA LEU A 37 -2.03 9.14 -3.70
C LEU A 37 -1.44 8.87 -2.32
N PHE A 38 -2.21 9.14 -1.26
CA PHE A 38 -1.76 8.91 0.12
C PHE A 38 -1.60 7.42 0.41
N PHE A 39 -2.55 6.60 -0.05
CA PHE A 39 -2.45 5.14 0.06
C PHE A 39 -1.29 4.57 -0.76
N LEU A 40 -1.09 5.09 -1.97
CA LEU A 40 -0.04 4.62 -2.86
C LEU A 40 1.36 5.01 -2.35
N LEU A 41 1.55 6.28 -1.96
CA LEU A 41 2.80 6.77 -1.36
C LEU A 41 3.06 6.13 -0.01
N GLY A 42 2.04 5.97 0.83
CA GLY A 42 2.16 5.30 2.13
C GLY A 42 2.54 3.83 1.98
N GLY A 43 1.95 3.11 1.02
CA GLY A 43 2.31 1.73 0.70
C GLY A 43 3.74 1.60 0.18
N ILE A 44 4.17 2.47 -0.72
CA ILE A 44 5.56 2.52 -1.22
C ILE A 44 6.53 2.83 -0.08
N PHE A 45 6.23 3.84 0.74
CA PHE A 45 7.07 4.22 1.88
C PHE A 45 7.21 3.08 2.88
N LEU A 46 6.12 2.42 3.26
CA LEU A 46 6.12 1.25 4.13
C LEU A 46 6.89 0.08 3.52
N PHE A 47 6.77 -0.13 2.21
CA PHE A 47 7.54 -1.15 1.50
C PHE A 47 9.05 -0.89 1.62
N PHE A 48 9.50 0.33 1.33
CA PHE A 48 10.91 0.70 1.46
C PHE A 48 11.41 0.66 2.90
N ALA A 49 10.61 1.13 3.86
CA ALA A 49 10.95 1.06 5.27
C ALA A 49 11.15 -0.40 5.72
N ARG A 50 10.23 -1.30 5.33
CA ARG A 50 10.34 -2.74 5.59
C ARG A 50 11.53 -3.36 4.89
N LEU A 51 11.79 -3.01 3.64
CA LEU A 51 12.93 -3.51 2.88
C LEU A 51 14.25 -3.09 3.54
N TYR A 52 14.34 -1.84 3.99
CA TYR A 52 15.52 -1.34 4.70
C TYR A 52 15.74 -2.09 6.01
N THR A 53 14.69 -2.28 6.82
CA THR A 53 14.79 -3.09 8.05
C THR A 53 15.14 -4.54 7.77
N ALA A 54 14.63 -5.14 6.69
CA ALA A 54 14.92 -6.53 6.33
C ALA A 54 16.33 -6.73 5.75
N LEU A 55 16.93 -5.71 5.14
CA LEU A 55 18.27 -5.76 4.56
C LEU A 55 19.36 -5.44 5.59
N HIS A 56 19.04 -4.61 6.59
CA HIS A 56 20.00 -4.10 7.58
C HIS A 56 20.01 -4.90 8.89
N HIS A 57 19.26 -6.00 8.94
CA HIS A 57 19.04 -6.85 10.10
C HIS A 57 19.29 -8.32 9.76
#